data_AF-A0A9D0CTC9-F1
#
_entry.id   AF-A0A9D0CTC9-F1
#
_cell.length_a   1.000
_cell.length_b   1.000
_cell.length_c   1.000
_cell.angle_alpha   90.00
_cell.angle_beta   90.00
_cell.angle_gamma   90.00
#
_symmetry.space_group_name_H-M   'P 1'
#
loop_
_entity.id
_entity.type
_entity.pdbx_description
1 polymer ?
#
loop_
_entity_poly.entity_id
_entity_poly.type
_entity_poly.pdbx_seq_one_letter_code
_entity_poly.pdbx_strand_id
1 'polypeptide(L)'
;LDENTLPLRPEVRGVCELLGLDPLYLANEGKLIAIVPAESADALLATLRSHPAGRHGAIIGEVRDAPAGRVTLRTTFGGHRIIDTLLGEQLPRIC
;
A
#
# COMPACT_ATOMS: atom_id res chain seq x y z
N LEU A 1 -6.12 -5.65 -2.87
CA LEU A 1 -5.79 -4.66 -1.82
C LEU A 1 -7.07 -4.02 -1.30
N ASP A 2 -7.05 -3.55 -0.05
CA ASP A 2 -8.16 -2.80 0.58
C ASP A 2 -7.68 -1.41 1.02
N GLU A 3 -8.30 -0.36 0.47
CA GLU A 3 -7.92 1.02 0.74
C GLU A 3 -8.01 1.40 2.23
N ASN A 4 -8.97 0.83 2.97
CA ASN A 4 -9.14 1.12 4.40
C ASN A 4 -7.99 0.58 5.27
N THR A 5 -7.26 -0.42 4.75
CA THR A 5 -6.17 -1.08 5.48
C THR A 5 -4.81 -0.45 5.23
N LEU A 6 -4.70 0.45 4.25
CA LEU A 6 -3.45 1.12 3.92
C LEU A 6 -3.03 2.08 5.05
N PRO A 7 -1.83 1.92 5.64
CA PRO A 7 -1.35 2.77 6.72
C PRO A 7 -0.86 4.12 6.19
N LEU A 8 -1.80 4.97 5.78
CA LEU A 8 -1.56 6.33 5.32
C LEU A 8 -1.78 7.32 6.47
N ARG A 9 -0.81 8.23 6.65
CA ARG A 9 -0.95 9.30 7.64
C ARG A 9 -1.95 10.35 7.13
N PRO A 10 -2.77 10.95 8.01
CA PRO A 10 -3.73 12.00 7.62
C PRO A 10 -3.07 13.16 6.86
N GLU A 11 -1.87 13.56 7.25
CA GLU A 11 -1.14 14.66 6.62
C GLU A 11 -0.69 14.30 5.20
N VAL A 12 -0.26 13.05 4.98
CA VAL A 12 0.11 12.55 3.65
C VAL A 12 -1.14 12.52 2.75
N ARG A 13 -2.26 12.04 3.27
CA ARG A 13 -3.54 12.03 2.54
C ARG A 13 -3.93 13.46 2.13
N GLY A 14 -3.92 14.41 3.06
CA GLY A 14 -4.29 15.79 2.77
C GLY A 14 -3.39 16.46 1.73
N VAL A 15 -2.07 16.20 1.77
CA VAL A 15 -1.13 16.72 0.76
C VAL A 15 -1.37 16.08 -0.62
N CYS A 16 -1.57 14.76 -0.67
CA CYS A 16 -1.88 14.06 -1.91
C CYS A 16 -3.17 14.58 -2.56
N GLU A 17 -4.23 14.77 -1.76
CA GLU A 17 -5.50 15.33 -2.23
C GLU A 17 -5.34 16.75 -2.76
N LEU A 18 -4.60 17.61 -2.05
CA LEU A 18 -4.35 19.00 -2.47
C LEU A 18 -3.56 19.08 -3.79
N LEU A 19 -2.57 18.21 -3.97
CA LEU A 19 -1.65 18.24 -5.11
C LEU A 19 -2.12 17.36 -6.29
N GLY A 20 -3.22 16.63 -6.14
CA GLY A 20 -3.68 15.67 -7.15
C GLY A 20 -2.74 14.47 -7.33
N LEU A 21 -2.01 14.11 -6.28
CA LEU A 21 -1.08 12.97 -6.27
C LEU A 21 -1.76 11.73 -5.70
N ASP A 22 -1.38 10.56 -6.20
CA ASP A 22 -1.82 9.30 -5.63
C ASP A 22 -0.71 8.72 -4.74
N PRO A 23 -0.97 8.55 -3.43
CA PRO A 23 0.06 8.11 -2.48
C PRO A 23 0.61 6.71 -2.77
N LEU A 24 -0.10 5.87 -3.53
CA LEU A 24 0.39 4.54 -3.90
C LEU A 24 1.54 4.57 -4.90
N TYR A 25 1.76 5.72 -5.54
CA TYR A 25 2.77 5.90 -6.59
C TYR A 25 3.93 6.80 -6.16
N LEU A 26 3.92 7.28 -4.91
CA LEU A 26 5.03 8.04 -4.35
C LEU A 26 6.13 7.13 -3.81
N ALA A 27 7.37 7.52 -4.07
CA ALA A 27 8.54 6.80 -3.57
C ALA A 27 8.54 6.72 -2.03
N ASN A 28 8.99 5.58 -1.51
CA ASN A 28 9.13 5.34 -0.07
C ASN A 28 10.57 4.88 0.23
N GLU A 29 11.31 5.61 1.09
CA GLU A 29 12.72 5.32 1.42
C GLU A 29 12.93 4.58 2.75
N GLY A 30 11.92 3.87 3.23
CA GLY A 30 11.98 3.19 4.53
C GLY A 30 10.85 2.21 4.75
N LYS A 31 10.35 1.61 3.68
CA LYS A 31 9.22 0.67 3.69
C LYS A 31 9.60 -0.58 2.92
N LEU A 32 8.90 -1.66 3.23
CA LEU A 32 8.96 -2.91 2.48
C LEU A 32 7.56 -3.41 2.21
N ILE A 33 7.43 -4.26 1.19
CA ILE A 33 6.26 -5.09 0.94
C ILE A 33 6.70 -6.53 1.18
N ALA A 34 5.91 -7.29 1.94
CA ALA A 34 6.13 -8.71 2.18
C ALA A 34 4.93 -9.51 1.68
N ILE A 35 5.20 -10.57 0.94
CA ILE A 35 4.20 -11.57 0.52
C ILE A 35 4.54 -12.86 1.25
N VAL A 36 3.60 -13.39 2.03
CA VAL A 36 3.79 -14.56 2.88
C VAL A 36 2.59 -15.50 2.81
N PRO A 37 2.76 -16.79 3.16
CA PRO A 37 1.63 -17.69 3.39
C PRO A 37 0.63 -17.10 4.40
N ALA A 38 -0.66 -17.31 4.18
CA ALA A 38 -1.73 -16.68 4.96
C ALA A 38 -1.61 -17.01 6.46
N GLU A 39 -1.24 -18.25 6.78
CA GLU A 39 -1.02 -18.75 8.14
C GLU A 39 0.15 -18.07 8.87
N SER A 40 1.06 -17.42 8.14
CA SER A 40 2.22 -16.71 8.70
C SER A 40 2.00 -15.19 8.81
N ALA A 41 0.92 -14.65 8.24
CA ALA A 41 0.71 -13.22 8.09
C ALA A 41 0.64 -12.49 9.44
N ASP A 42 -0.14 -13.01 10.40
CA ASP A 42 -0.30 -12.39 11.71
C ASP A 42 0.98 -12.45 12.55
N ALA A 43 1.72 -13.56 12.49
CA ALA A 43 2.98 -13.73 13.20
C ALA A 43 4.06 -12.76 12.68
N LEU A 44 4.17 -12.62 11.36
CA LEU A 44 5.05 -11.63 10.74
C LEU A 44 4.63 -10.21 11.12
N LEU A 45 3.33 -9.90 11.05
CA LEU A 45 2.81 -8.58 11.38
C LEU A 45 3.11 -8.19 12.84
N ALA A 46 2.92 -9.11 13.78
CA ALA A 46 3.25 -8.90 15.19
C ALA A 46 4.76 -8.62 15.37
N THR A 47 5.61 -9.39 14.68
CA THR A 47 7.06 -9.20 14.70
C THR A 47 7.45 -7.83 14.15
N LEU A 48 6.92 -7.44 12.99
CA LEU A 48 7.15 -6.13 12.39
C LEU A 48 6.72 -4.99 13.32
N ARG A 49 5.54 -5.11 13.94
CA ARG A 49 5.01 -4.08 14.83
C ARG A 49 5.80 -3.93 16.14
N SER A 50 6.55 -4.95 16.55
CA SER A 50 7.48 -4.86 17.69
C SER A 50 8.70 -3.98 17.40
N HIS A 51 9.04 -3.78 16.12
CA HIS A 51 10.15 -2.93 15.72
C HIS A 51 9.69 -1.47 15.51
N PRO A 52 10.42 -0.44 16.00
CA PRO A 52 10.00 0.96 15.87
C PRO A 52 9.69 1.42 14.43
N ALA A 53 10.45 0.93 13.46
CA ALA A 53 10.23 1.22 12.04
C ALA A 53 9.01 0.50 11.45
N GLY A 54 8.60 -0.64 12.03
CA GLY A 54 7.48 -1.47 11.55
C GLY A 54 6.19 -1.32 12.34
N ARG A 55 6.14 -0.43 13.35
CA ARG A 55 4.97 -0.19 14.22
C ARG A 55 3.63 0.02 13.50
N HIS A 56 3.69 0.56 12.27
CA HIS A 56 2.53 0.85 11.43
C HIS A 56 2.31 -0.20 10.33
N GLY A 57 2.97 -1.36 10.42
CA GLY A 57 2.75 -2.47 9.49
C GLY A 57 1.28 -2.87 9.47
N ALA A 58 0.80 -3.33 8.32
CA ALA A 58 -0.57 -3.79 8.13
C ALA A 58 -0.61 -4.88 7.05
N ILE A 59 -1.57 -5.80 7.20
CA ILE A 59 -1.97 -6.67 6.09
C ILE A 59 -2.90 -5.84 5.21
N ILE A 60 -2.49 -5.60 3.96
CA ILE A 60 -3.18 -4.68 3.04
C ILE A 60 -3.97 -5.38 1.93
N GLY A 61 -3.92 -6.71 1.90
CA GLY A 61 -4.59 -7.53 0.91
C GLY A 61 -4.03 -8.94 0.87
N GLU A 62 -4.38 -9.64 -0.20
CA GLU A 62 -4.05 -11.04 -0.43
C GLU A 62 -3.75 -11.28 -1.90
N VAL A 63 -3.00 -12.35 -2.18
CA VAL A 63 -2.78 -12.85 -3.54
C VAL A 63 -3.92 -13.80 -3.89
N ARG A 64 -4.46 -13.67 -5.10
CA ARG A 64 -5.51 -14.54 -5.64
C ARG A 64 -5.08 -15.09 -6.99
N ASP A 65 -5.61 -16.25 -7.37
CA ASP A 65 -5.29 -16.90 -8.65
C ASP A 65 -5.74 -16.07 -9.86
N ALA A 66 -6.86 -15.32 -9.71
CA ALA A 66 -7.43 -14.52 -10.79
C ALA A 66 -7.98 -13.17 -10.30
N PRO A 67 -7.93 -12.11 -11.14
CA PRO A 67 -7.25 -12.08 -12.43
C PRO A 67 -5.73 -12.02 -12.29
N ALA A 68 -5.01 -12.91 -12.99
CA ALA A 68 -3.56 -12.96 -12.95
C ALA A 68 -2.92 -11.68 -13.51
N GLY A 69 -1.76 -11.30 -12.95
CA GLY A 69 -0.98 -10.14 -13.42
C GLY A 69 -1.63 -8.78 -13.14
N ARG A 70 -2.62 -8.69 -12.24
CA ARG A 70 -3.30 -7.43 -11.90
C ARG A 70 -3.34 -7.20 -10.40
N VAL A 71 -3.23 -5.93 -10.02
CA VAL A 71 -3.50 -5.47 -8.66
C VAL A 71 -4.82 -4.71 -8.68
N THR A 72 -5.79 -5.16 -7.87
CA THR A 72 -7.06 -4.45 -7.68
C THR A 72 -7.11 -3.86 -6.27
N LEU A 73 -7.56 -2.62 -6.16
CA LEU A 73 -7.83 -1.93 -4.89
C LEU A 73 -9.33 -1.81 -4.71
N ARG A 74 -9.86 -2.38 -3.62
CA ARG A 74 -11.21 -2.08 -3.14
C ARG A 74 -11.19 -0.70 -2.51
N THR A 75 -11.96 0.22 -3.05
CA THR A 75 -12.02 1.61 -2.56
C THR A 75 -12.83 1.70 -1.27
N THR A 76 -12.65 2.79 -0.54
CA THR A 76 -13.45 3.12 0.65
C THR A 76 -14.96 3.14 0.38
N PHE A 77 -15.37 3.46 -0.84
CA PHE A 77 -16.77 3.48 -1.29
C PHE A 77 -17.29 2.11 -1.78
N GLY A 78 -16.49 1.05 -1.67
CA GLY A 78 -16.87 -0.32 -2.05
C GLY A 78 -16.69 -0.66 -3.53
N GLY A 79 -16.23 0.29 -4.35
CA GLY A 79 -15.86 0.04 -5.74
C GLY A 79 -14.49 -0.66 -5.86
N HIS A 80 -14.11 -1.00 -7.09
CA HIS A 80 -12.77 -1.53 -7.39
C HIS A 80 -12.08 -0.66 -8.44
N ARG A 81 -10.81 -0.34 -8.22
CA ARG A 81 -9.92 0.26 -9.22
C ARG A 81 -8.71 -0.64 -9.47
N ILE A 82 -8.19 -0.60 -10.70
CA ILE A 82 -6.93 -1.27 -11.03
C ILE A 82 -5.79 -0.36 -10.60
N ILE A 83 -4.80 -0.91 -9.90
CA ILE A 83 -3.51 -0.26 -9.67
C ILE A 83 -2.60 -0.75 -10.78
N ASP A 84 -2.40 0.11 -11.78
CA ASP A 84 -1.58 -0.21 -12.95
C ASP A 84 -0.13 0.21 -12.73
N THR A 85 0.75 -0.23 -13.61
CA THR A 85 2.14 0.25 -13.63
C THR A 85 2.14 1.74 -13.95
N LEU A 86 2.89 2.53 -13.16
CA LEU A 86 2.99 3.96 -13.38
C LEU A 86 3.71 4.24 -14.72
N LEU A 87 3.13 5.12 -15.52
CA LEU A 87 3.77 5.63 -16.73
C LEU A 87 4.56 6.89 -16.36
N GLY A 88 5.85 6.75 -16.09
CA GLY A 88 6.75 7.85 -15.67
C GLY A 88 6.76 8.08 -14.16
N GLU A 89 7.34 9.20 -13.71
CA GLU A 89 7.39 9.59 -12.29
C GLU A 89 6.41 10.72 -11.99
N GLN A 90 5.77 10.70 -10.82
CA GLN A 90 4.87 11.79 -10.40
C GLN A 90 5.61 13.08 -10.02
N LEU A 91 6.83 12.96 -9.49
CA LEU A 91 7.62 14.08 -9.01
C LEU A 91 9.05 13.97 -9.56
N PRO A 92 9.57 14.99 -10.27
CA PRO A 92 10.92 14.94 -10.81
C PRO A 92 11.96 15.00 -9.68
N ARG A 93 13.04 14.21 -9.83
CA ARG A 93 14.14 14.11 -8.85
C ARG A 93 13.68 13.66 -7.46
N ILE A 94 12.69 12.76 -7.44
CA ILE A 94 12.35 12.02 -6.24
C ILE A 94 13.31 10.82 -6.17
N CYS A 95 14.28 10.91 -5.26
CA CYS A 95 15.42 10.00 -5.05
C CYS A 95 16.42 9.81 -6.21
#